data_AF-A0A3R6W1E1-F1
#
_entry.id   AF-A0A3R6W1E1-F1
#
_cell.length_a   1.000
_cell.length_b   1.000
_cell.length_c   1.000
_cell.angle_alpha   90.00
_cell.angle_beta   90.00
_cell.angle_gamma   90.00
#
_symmetry.space_group_name_H-M   'P 1'
#
loop_
_entity.id
_entity.type
_entity.pdbx_description
1 polymer ?
#
loop_
_entity_poly.entity_id
_entity_poly.type
_entity_poly.pdbx_seq_one_letter_code
_entity_poly.pdbx_strand_id
1 'polypeptide(L)'
;PRPGGEVILGGTVQAHNWSTACDEDDVKQILARCADLVPAVKESRVLHTKAGLRPSTSRGTRVELDPKRTANGAWVIHNYGHGGSGHTIHRGCAADVVKIAQSLTAKL
;
A
#
# COMPACT_ATOMS: atom_id res chain seq x y z
N PRO A 1 6.27 6.81 13.69
CA PRO A 1 6.27 6.11 15.01
C PRO A 1 4.97 5.34 15.21
N ARG A 2 5.00 4.16 15.84
CA ARG A 2 3.80 3.40 16.20
C ARG A 2 3.58 3.39 17.72
N PRO A 3 2.35 3.20 18.22
CA PRO A 3 2.12 2.92 19.64
C PRO A 3 3.03 1.77 20.10
N GLY A 4 3.60 1.89 21.30
CA GLY A 4 4.56 0.89 21.83
C GLY A 4 6.03 1.26 21.65
N GLY A 5 6.35 2.44 21.11
CA GLY A 5 7.72 2.98 21.11
C GLY A 5 8.59 2.58 19.92
N GLU A 6 8.05 1.82 18.98
CA GLU A 6 8.78 1.42 17.78
C GLU A 6 8.57 2.40 16.63
N VAL A 7 9.54 2.46 15.73
CA VAL A 7 9.52 3.34 14.56
C VAL A 7 9.84 2.54 13.31
N ILE A 8 9.13 2.86 12.22
CA ILE A 8 9.46 2.36 10.90
C ILE A 8 10.36 3.39 10.25
N LEU A 9 11.56 2.97 9.84
CA LEU A 9 12.47 3.76 9.03
C LEU A 9 12.32 3.30 7.58
N GLY A 10 12.11 4.24 6.68
CA GLY A 10 11.92 3.94 5.28
C GLY A 10 12.36 5.11 4.41
N GLY A 11 12.50 4.92 3.10
CA GLY A 11 12.41 3.63 2.41
C GLY A 11 12.94 3.74 0.99
N THR A 12 12.62 2.75 0.17
CA THR A 12 12.89 2.74 -1.26
C THR A 12 11.59 2.73 -2.08
N VAL A 13 11.69 3.18 -3.32
CA VAL A 13 10.67 3.03 -4.37
C VAL A 13 11.41 2.60 -5.63
N GLN A 14 11.39 1.29 -5.91
CA GLN A 14 12.12 0.69 -7.03
C GLN A 14 11.10 0.11 -8.02
N ALA A 15 10.87 0.81 -9.13
CA ALA A 15 9.95 0.34 -10.16
C ALA A 15 10.44 -0.98 -10.77
N HIS A 16 9.51 -1.90 -11.03
CA HIS A 16 9.77 -3.21 -11.65
C HIS A 16 10.70 -4.16 -10.87
N ASN A 17 11.06 -3.85 -9.62
CA ASN A 17 11.74 -4.78 -8.73
C ASN A 17 10.70 -5.64 -7.99
N TRP A 18 10.74 -6.95 -8.22
CA TRP A 18 9.85 -7.95 -7.59
C TRP A 18 10.51 -8.69 -6.43
N SER A 19 11.76 -8.36 -6.10
CA SER A 19 12.45 -8.96 -4.96
C SER A 19 11.79 -8.55 -3.65
N THR A 20 11.68 -9.51 -2.74
CA THR A 20 11.31 -9.28 -1.33
C THR A 20 12.49 -9.52 -0.39
N ALA A 21 13.69 -9.73 -0.93
CA ALA A 21 14.91 -9.77 -0.16
C ALA A 21 15.26 -8.37 0.35
N CYS A 22 15.81 -8.30 1.55
CA CYS A 22 16.32 -7.04 2.11
C CYS A 22 17.75 -6.82 1.60
N ASP A 23 17.93 -5.86 0.70
CA ASP A 23 19.25 -5.46 0.21
C ASP A 23 20.02 -4.70 1.31
N GLU A 24 21.27 -5.10 1.55
CA GLU A 24 22.07 -4.52 2.63
C GLU A 24 22.42 -3.05 2.41
N ASP A 25 22.61 -2.63 1.16
CA ASP A 25 22.98 -1.26 0.82
C ASP A 25 21.76 -0.35 0.95
N ASP A 26 20.57 -0.81 0.54
CA ASP A 26 19.32 -0.12 0.81
C ASP A 26 19.12 0.11 2.32
N VAL A 27 19.37 -0.90 3.15
CA VAL A 27 19.26 -0.80 4.61
C VAL A 27 20.23 0.25 5.18
N LYS A 28 21.51 0.18 4.80
CA LYS A 28 22.54 1.15 5.25
C LYS A 28 22.15 2.58 4.86
N GLN A 29 21.70 2.77 3.62
CA GLN A 29 21.33 4.10 3.12
C GLN A 29 20.05 4.64 3.78
N ILE A 30 19.04 3.80 4.05
CA ILE A 30 17.83 4.20 4.78
C ILE A 30 18.21 4.66 6.19
N LEU A 31 19.03 3.89 6.91
CA LEU A 31 19.49 4.26 8.25
C LEU A 31 20.24 5.58 8.26
N ALA A 32 21.19 5.77 7.33
CA ALA A 32 21.95 7.01 7.22
C ALA A 32 21.03 8.23 6.98
N ARG A 33 20.17 8.17 5.96
CA ARG A 33 19.24 9.27 5.64
C ARG A 33 18.28 9.58 6.80
N CYS A 34 17.75 8.55 7.46
CA CYS A 34 16.87 8.75 8.61
C CYS A 34 17.60 9.35 9.81
N ALA A 35 18.85 8.94 10.05
CA ALA A 35 19.69 9.47 11.12
C ALA A 35 20.12 10.93 10.86
N ASP A 36 20.29 11.33 9.60
CA ASP A 36 20.57 12.72 9.24
C ASP A 36 19.35 13.63 9.50
N LEU A 37 18.13 13.13 9.26
CA LEU A 37 16.89 13.86 9.53
C LEU A 37 16.50 13.86 11.01
N VAL A 38 16.72 12.75 11.71
CA VAL A 38 16.35 12.56 13.12
C VAL A 38 17.52 11.87 13.84
N PRO A 39 18.47 12.64 14.40
CA PRO A 39 19.70 12.09 15.00
C PRO A 39 19.49 11.04 16.08
N ALA A 40 18.41 11.13 16.86
CA ALA A 40 18.07 10.15 17.90
C ALA A 40 17.87 8.72 17.37
N VAL A 41 17.64 8.55 16.06
CA VAL A 41 17.56 7.23 15.42
C VAL A 41 18.88 6.46 15.54
N LYS A 42 20.04 7.13 15.63
CA LYS A 42 21.35 6.47 15.78
C LYS A 42 21.45 5.61 17.04
N GLU A 43 20.71 5.98 18.08
CA GLU A 43 20.67 5.27 19.37
C GLU A 43 19.64 4.12 19.38
N SER A 44 18.92 3.91 18.29
CA SER A 44 17.85 2.92 18.22
C SER A 44 18.37 1.54 17.81
N ARG A 45 17.83 0.48 18.44
CA ARG A 45 18.13 -0.91 18.06
C ARG A 45 17.31 -1.32 16.82
N VAL A 46 17.98 -1.85 15.80
CA VAL A 46 17.31 -2.47 14.65
C VAL A 46 16.64 -3.76 15.11
N LEU A 47 15.31 -3.83 15.00
CA LEU A 47 14.54 -5.03 15.37
C LEU A 47 14.38 -5.99 14.19
N HIS A 48 14.04 -5.46 13.02
CA HIS A 48 13.79 -6.23 11.80
C HIS A 48 14.09 -5.39 10.55
N THR A 49 14.47 -6.05 9.46
CA THR A 49 14.48 -5.50 8.10
C THR A 49 13.36 -6.16 7.29
N LYS A 50 12.64 -5.37 6.48
CA LYS A 50 11.52 -5.86 5.65
C LYS A 50 11.51 -5.14 4.31
N ALA A 51 11.30 -5.91 3.24
CA ALA A 51 10.96 -5.41 1.92
C ALA A 51 9.57 -5.92 1.52
N GLY A 52 8.81 -5.10 0.79
CA GLY A 52 7.45 -5.42 0.38
C GLY A 52 7.07 -4.75 -0.92
N LEU A 53 6.16 -5.39 -1.67
CA LEU A 53 5.74 -4.93 -2.99
C LEU A 53 4.49 -4.06 -2.86
N ARG A 54 4.59 -2.80 -3.33
CA ARG A 54 3.43 -1.90 -3.39
C ARG A 54 2.55 -2.27 -4.60
N PRO A 55 1.25 -2.53 -4.43
CA PRO A 55 0.35 -2.90 -5.53
C PRO A 55 -0.07 -1.66 -6.33
N SER A 56 0.89 -1.03 -7.01
CA SER A 56 0.66 0.11 -7.89
C SER A 56 0.19 -0.35 -9.28
N THR A 57 -0.58 0.47 -9.97
CA THR A 57 -0.89 0.27 -11.39
C THR A 57 -0.51 1.53 -12.17
N SER A 58 -0.33 1.43 -13.49
CA SER A 58 -0.03 2.58 -14.36
C SER A 58 -1.16 3.60 -14.43
N ARG A 59 -2.39 3.21 -14.06
CA ARG A 59 -3.59 4.06 -14.07
C ARG A 59 -4.00 4.53 -12.68
N GLY A 60 -3.20 4.25 -11.65
CA GLY A 60 -3.50 4.57 -10.26
C GLY A 60 -4.50 3.61 -9.61
N THR A 61 -5.20 4.09 -8.59
CA THR A 61 -6.21 3.33 -7.85
C THR A 61 -7.49 3.23 -8.67
N ARG A 62 -8.05 2.02 -8.76
CA ARG A 62 -9.28 1.73 -9.51
C ARG A 62 -10.38 1.29 -8.54
N VAL A 63 -11.42 2.10 -8.43
CA VAL A 63 -12.66 1.79 -7.69
C VAL A 63 -13.87 2.02 -8.60
N GLU A 64 -14.34 0.97 -9.25
CA GLU A 64 -15.43 1.08 -10.24
C GLU A 64 -16.12 -0.27 -10.48
N LEU A 65 -17.35 -0.21 -11.00
CA LEU A 65 -18.06 -1.39 -11.50
C LEU A 65 -17.46 -1.82 -12.84
N ASP A 66 -17.22 -3.12 -13.01
CA ASP A 66 -16.86 -3.66 -14.32
C ASP A 66 -18.04 -3.48 -15.29
N PRO A 67 -17.81 -2.98 -16.51
CA PRO A 67 -18.88 -2.82 -17.50
C PRO A 67 -19.52 -4.16 -17.92
N LYS A 68 -18.85 -5.29 -17.69
CA LYS A 68 -19.33 -6.62 -18.00
C LYS A 68 -19.56 -7.43 -16.73
N ARG A 69 -20.60 -8.25 -16.76
CA ARG A 69 -20.76 -9.33 -15.78
C ARG A 69 -19.76 -10.45 -16.09
N THR A 70 -19.46 -11.25 -15.07
CA THR A 70 -18.71 -12.51 -15.25
C THR A 70 -19.48 -13.49 -16.15
N ALA A 71 -18.82 -14.56 -16.59
CA ALA A 71 -19.45 -15.62 -17.39
C ALA A 71 -20.67 -16.28 -16.69
N ASN A 72 -20.69 -16.31 -15.36
CA ASN A 72 -21.83 -16.80 -14.56
C ASN A 72 -22.80 -15.69 -14.12
N GLY A 73 -22.70 -14.49 -14.70
CA GLY A 73 -23.67 -13.40 -14.49
C GLY A 73 -23.47 -12.57 -13.21
N ALA A 74 -22.35 -12.72 -12.50
CA ALA A 74 -22.05 -11.93 -11.30
C ALA A 74 -21.53 -10.52 -11.66
N TRP A 75 -21.81 -9.56 -10.78
CA TRP A 75 -21.20 -8.23 -10.83
C TRP A 75 -19.79 -8.26 -10.26
N VAL A 76 -18.89 -7.45 -10.83
CA VAL A 76 -17.51 -7.29 -10.35
C VAL A 76 -17.27 -5.82 -10.02
N ILE A 77 -16.86 -5.53 -8.79
CA ILE A 77 -16.42 -4.20 -8.38
C ILE A 77 -14.91 -4.26 -8.18
N HIS A 78 -14.19 -3.45 -8.94
CA HIS A 78 -12.74 -3.32 -8.82
C HIS A 78 -12.42 -2.44 -7.60
N ASN A 79 -11.43 -2.84 -6.82
CA ASN A 79 -10.89 -2.05 -5.70
C ASN A 79 -9.41 -2.42 -5.48
N TYR A 80 -8.53 -1.95 -6.36
CA TYR A 80 -7.10 -2.29 -6.36
C TYR A 80 -6.23 -1.13 -6.87
N GLY A 81 -4.92 -1.31 -6.89
CA GLY A 81 -4.00 -0.29 -7.42
C GLY A 81 -3.66 0.81 -6.41
N HIS A 82 -3.70 0.49 -5.11
CA HIS A 82 -3.52 1.47 -4.04
C HIS A 82 -2.08 1.93 -3.83
N GLY A 83 -1.11 1.27 -4.47
CA GLY A 83 0.31 1.58 -4.33
C GLY A 83 0.76 1.69 -2.87
N GLY A 84 1.44 2.78 -2.53
CA GLY A 84 1.91 3.07 -1.17
C GLY A 84 0.85 3.71 -0.25
N SER A 85 -0.33 4.04 -0.76
CA SER A 85 -1.32 4.87 -0.07
C SER A 85 -2.51 4.08 0.46
N GLY A 86 -2.51 2.75 0.35
CA GLY A 86 -3.66 1.90 0.69
C GLY A 86 -4.25 2.19 2.07
N HIS A 87 -3.42 2.27 3.12
CA HIS A 87 -3.92 2.62 4.46
C HIS A 87 -4.48 4.04 4.55
N THR A 88 -3.96 5.00 3.78
CA THR A 88 -4.48 6.37 3.78
C THR A 88 -5.87 6.46 3.15
N ILE A 89 -6.10 5.72 2.06
CA ILE A 89 -7.33 5.86 1.24
C ILE A 89 -8.36 4.75 1.45
N HIS A 90 -8.05 3.68 2.19
CA HIS A 90 -8.89 2.48 2.27
C HIS A 90 -10.35 2.76 2.66
N ARG A 91 -10.63 3.67 3.59
CA ARG A 91 -12.00 3.97 4.02
C ARG A 91 -12.82 4.61 2.91
N GLY A 92 -12.23 5.56 2.17
CA GLY A 92 -12.89 6.20 1.03
C GLY A 92 -13.19 5.19 -0.07
N CYS A 93 -12.18 4.40 -0.45
CA CYS A 93 -12.33 3.33 -1.44
C CYS A 93 -13.41 2.31 -1.03
N ALA A 94 -13.43 1.88 0.23
CA ALA A 94 -14.45 0.97 0.75
C ALA A 94 -15.86 1.60 0.71
N ALA A 95 -16.00 2.87 1.07
CA ALA A 95 -17.29 3.57 1.00
C ALA A 95 -17.81 3.66 -0.44
N ASP A 96 -16.94 3.90 -1.41
CA ASP A 96 -17.32 3.95 -2.83
C ASP A 96 -17.72 2.58 -3.37
N VAL A 97 -17.04 1.49 -2.97
CA VAL A 97 -17.47 0.11 -3.25
C VAL A 97 -18.88 -0.15 -2.70
N VAL A 98 -19.17 0.26 -1.46
CA VAL A 98 -20.49 0.09 -0.85
C VAL A 98 -21.56 0.86 -1.64
N LYS A 99 -21.30 2.11 -2.03
CA LYS A 99 -22.24 2.90 -2.85
C LYS A 99 -22.55 2.21 -4.18
N ILE A 100 -21.51 1.68 -4.85
CA ILE A 100 -21.69 0.93 -6.10
C ILE A 100 -22.56 -0.30 -5.85
N ALA A 101 -22.26 -1.11 -4.82
CA ALA A 101 -23.03 -2.31 -4.48
C ALA A 101 -24.50 -2.01 -4.16
N GLN A 102 -24.77 -0.92 -3.43
CA GLN A 102 -26.13 -0.46 -3.14
C GLN A 102 -26.89 -0.03 -4.41
N SER A 103 -26.21 0.62 -5.35
CA SER A 103 -26.83 1.00 -6.64
C SER A 103 -27.26 -0.18 -7.52
N LEU A 104 -26.67 -1.36 -7.30
CA LEU A 104 -27.00 -2.60 -8.00
C LEU A 104 -28.17 -3.35 -7.35
N THR A 105 -28.27 -3.27 -6.03
CA THR A 105 -29.34 -3.93 -5.25
C THR A 105 -30.66 -3.16 -5.29
N ALA A 106 -30.61 -1.83 -5.37
CA ALA A 106 -31.82 -1.01 -5.58
C ALA A 106 -32.48 -1.20 -6.97
N LYS A 107 -31.84 -1.95 -7.87
CA LYS A 107 -32.34 -2.30 -9.21
C LYS A 107 -32.88 -3.73 -9.31
N LEU A 108 -32.88 -4.47 -8.20
CA LEU A 108 -33.54 -5.77 -8.05
C LEU A 108 -34.91 -5.56 -7.40
#